data_AF-A0A166QK84-F1
#
_entry.id   AF-A0A166QK84-F1
#
_cell.length_a   1.000
_cell.length_b   1.000
_cell.length_c   1.000
_cell.angle_alpha   90.00
_cell.angle_beta   90.00
_cell.angle_gamma   90.00
#
_symmetry.space_group_name_H-M   'P 1'
#
loop_
_entity.id
_entity.type
_entity.pdbx_description
1 polymer ?
#
loop_
_entity_poly.entity_id
_entity_poly.type
_entity_poly.pdbx_seq_one_letter_code
_entity_poly.pdbx_strand_id
1 'polypeptide(L)'
;NDCVFHLTGGNDKQGFPMKHAALFPYRVKLLCDGHSCYRSRRTDDPGRKSVRGCIVNTIIIGIVKQGGTGVPGLTGNILPKRLGPKPAIKIRRLSSSSQEDDVSK
;
A
#
# COMPACT_ATOMS: atom_id res chain seq x y z
N ASN A 1 -9.60 -24.13 -4.87
CA ASN A 1 -9.23 -23.16 -5.93
C ASN A 1 -9.94 -21.83 -5.67
N ASP A 2 -9.72 -21.24 -4.49
CA ASP A 2 -10.66 -20.23 -3.91
C ASP A 2 -9.93 -18.98 -3.41
N CYS A 3 -8.79 -18.66 -4.01
CA CYS A 3 -8.00 -17.50 -3.60
C CYS A 3 -8.63 -16.21 -4.13
N VAL A 4 -8.96 -15.29 -3.23
CA VAL A 4 -9.50 -13.97 -3.61
C VAL A 4 -8.36 -12.97 -3.58
N PHE A 5 -8.13 -12.36 -4.74
CA PHE A 5 -7.07 -11.38 -4.97
C PHE A 5 -7.65 -9.99 -5.13
N HIS A 6 -6.93 -8.99 -4.61
CA HIS A 6 -7.25 -7.59 -4.81
C HIS A 6 -6.13 -6.89 -5.58
N LEU A 7 -6.49 -6.16 -6.64
CA LEU A 7 -5.54 -5.37 -7.43
C LEU A 7 -5.19 -4.12 -6.64
N THR A 8 -3.94 -4.00 -6.20
CA THR A 8 -3.49 -2.85 -5.39
C THR A 8 -2.74 -1.81 -6.21
N GLY A 9 -2.24 -2.17 -7.39
CA GLY A 9 -1.57 -1.24 -8.28
C GLY A 9 -0.91 -1.93 -9.47
N GLY A 10 0.11 -1.27 -10.03
CA GLY A 10 0.84 -1.76 -11.19
C GLY A 10 1.70 -0.67 -11.82
N ASN A 11 2.54 -1.07 -12.76
CA ASN A 11 3.40 -0.18 -13.53
C ASN A 11 3.23 -0.47 -15.02
N ASP A 12 3.40 0.56 -15.85
CA ASP A 12 3.51 0.38 -17.29
C ASP A 12 4.92 -0.13 -17.68
N LYS A 13 5.09 -0.62 -18.90
CA LYS A 13 6.36 -1.15 -19.43
C LYS A 13 7.53 -0.15 -19.34
N GLN A 14 7.25 1.14 -19.41
CA GLN A 14 8.27 2.20 -19.28
C GLN A 14 8.42 2.71 -17.84
N GLY A 15 7.84 2.01 -16.85
CA GLY A 15 8.00 2.32 -15.43
C GLY A 15 7.07 3.41 -14.89
N PHE A 16 6.10 3.91 -15.67
CA PHE A 16 5.12 4.87 -15.16
C PHE A 16 4.14 4.17 -14.21
N PRO A 17 3.94 4.69 -12.99
CA PRO A 17 3.06 4.07 -12.02
C PRO A 17 1.58 4.23 -12.42
N MET A 18 0.78 3.25 -12.04
CA MET A 18 -0.68 3.34 -12.13
C MET A 18 -1.25 4.22 -11.01
N LYS A 19 -2.30 4.99 -11.32
CA LYS A 19 -3.02 5.80 -10.33
C LYS A 19 -4.49 5.43 -10.28
N HIS A 20 -4.94 5.11 -9.06
CA HIS A 20 -6.35 4.92 -8.76
C HIS A 20 -7.15 6.19 -9.11
N ALA A 21 -8.38 6.00 -9.59
CA ALA A 21 -9.28 7.04 -10.12
C ALA A 21 -8.89 7.67 -11.49
N ALA A 22 -7.74 7.35 -12.09
CA ALA A 22 -7.47 7.69 -13.48
C ALA A 22 -8.08 6.61 -14.40
N LEU A 23 -9.38 6.73 -14.71
CA LEU A 23 -10.22 5.73 -15.40
C LEU A 23 -9.92 5.55 -16.91
N PHE A 24 -8.63 5.53 -17.28
CA PHE A 24 -8.20 5.40 -18.68
C PHE A 24 -7.29 4.18 -18.88
N PRO A 25 -7.33 3.55 -20.07
CA PRO A 25 -6.41 2.47 -20.43
C PRO A 25 -5.09 2.97 -21.03
N TYR A 26 -4.86 4.28 -21.08
CA TYR A 26 -3.62 4.87 -21.56
C TYR A 26 -2.99 5.78 -20.49
N ARG A 27 -1.92 6.48 -20.84
CA ARG A 27 -1.25 7.43 -19.95
C ARG A 27 -1.84 8.82 -20.08
N VAL A 28 -1.95 9.50 -18.95
CA VAL A 28 -2.47 10.86 -18.87
C VAL A 28 -1.47 11.72 -18.10
N LYS A 29 -1.32 12.99 -18.49
CA LYS A 29 -0.58 13.98 -17.71
C LYS A 29 -1.51 14.62 -16.71
N LEU A 30 -1.23 14.44 -15.43
CA LEU A 30 -2.01 15.03 -14.33
C LEU A 30 -1.14 16.04 -13.59
N LEU A 31 -1.76 17.15 -13.15
CA LEU A 31 -1.14 18.01 -12.16
C LEU A 31 -1.14 17.24 -10.84
N CYS A 32 0.05 16.95 -10.31
CA CYS A 32 0.17 16.16 -9.11
C CYS A 32 0.63 17.02 -7.94
N ASP A 33 -0.21 17.16 -6.92
CA ASP A 33 0.17 17.72 -5.62
C ASP A 33 -0.10 16.68 -4.51
N GLY A 34 0.94 16.26 -3.80
CA GLY A 34 0.84 15.24 -2.74
C GLY A 34 0.35 13.85 -3.16
N HIS A 35 0.15 13.56 -4.45
CA HIS A 35 -0.30 12.23 -4.88
C HIS A 35 0.82 11.18 -4.78
N SER A 36 0.41 9.92 -4.57
CA SER A 36 1.30 8.74 -4.51
C SER A 36 2.34 8.60 -5.64
N CYS A 37 2.07 9.12 -6.84
CA CYS A 37 2.96 9.07 -7.99
C CYS A 37 3.95 10.24 -8.09
N TYR A 38 3.93 11.17 -7.12
CA TYR A 38 4.78 12.35 -7.11
C TYR A 38 5.27 12.67 -5.70
N ARG A 39 6.57 12.95 -5.59
CA ARG A 39 7.19 13.43 -4.35
C ARG A 39 7.65 14.86 -4.58
N SER A 40 6.95 15.82 -3.98
CA SER A 40 7.29 17.23 -4.05
C SER A 40 8.68 17.47 -3.44
N ARG A 41 9.49 18.32 -4.08
CA ARG A 41 10.82 18.69 -3.57
C ARG A 41 10.81 19.98 -2.77
N ARG A 42 9.79 20.81 -2.99
CA ARG A 42 9.54 22.06 -2.28
C ARG A 42 8.09 22.08 -1.82
N THR A 43 7.81 22.85 -0.78
CA THR A 43 6.45 23.15 -0.34
C THR A 43 5.69 23.85 -1.47
N ASP A 44 4.42 23.48 -1.68
CA ASP A 44 3.51 24.07 -2.66
C ASP A 44 4.01 24.01 -4.11
N ASP A 45 4.70 22.92 -4.47
CA ASP A 45 5.22 22.69 -5.83
C ASP A 45 4.40 21.59 -6.54
N PRO A 46 3.27 21.93 -7.19
CA PRO A 46 2.50 20.95 -7.93
C PRO A 46 3.20 20.62 -9.26
N GLY A 47 3.54 19.34 -9.46
CA GLY A 47 4.27 18.87 -10.63
C GLY A 47 3.37 18.17 -11.64
N ARG A 48 3.41 18.55 -12.93
CA ARG A 48 2.77 17.74 -13.99
C ARG A 48 3.56 16.47 -14.24
N LYS A 49 2.95 15.30 -14.02
CA LYS A 49 3.55 13.98 -14.25
C LYS A 49 2.68 13.13 -15.17
N SER A 50 3.33 12.35 -16.02
CA SER A 50 2.67 11.30 -16.80
C SER A 50 2.42 10.11 -15.89
N VAL A 51 1.19 9.63 -15.88
CA VAL A 51 0.72 8.57 -15.00
C VAL A 51 -0.09 7.57 -15.82
N ARG A 52 0.01 6.28 -15.51
CA ARG A 52 -0.80 5.26 -16.19
C ARG A 52 -2.19 5.21 -15.53
N GLY A 53 -3.25 5.17 -16.32
CA GLY A 53 -4.59 4.97 -15.78
C GLY A 53 -4.78 3.60 -15.12
N CYS A 54 -5.84 3.44 -14.33
CA CYS A 54 -6.09 2.27 -13.49
C CYS A 54 -6.62 1.04 -14.25
N ILE A 55 -6.97 1.17 -15.53
CA ILE A 55 -7.43 0.04 -16.35
C ILE A 55 -6.21 -0.77 -16.81
N VAL A 56 -6.28 -2.07 -16.52
CA VAL A 56 -5.14 -2.94 -16.22
C VAL A 56 -4.28 -3.29 -17.44
N ASN A 57 -2.96 -3.47 -17.22
CA ASN A 57 -2.08 -4.22 -18.10
C ASN A 57 -1.08 -5.08 -17.28
N THR A 58 -0.28 -4.45 -16.41
CA THR A 58 0.65 -5.11 -15.46
C THR A 58 0.21 -4.87 -14.02
N ILE A 59 0.30 -5.87 -13.14
CA ILE A 59 -0.46 -5.88 -11.88
C ILE A 59 0.44 -6.14 -10.66
N ILE A 60 0.18 -5.41 -9.58
CA ILE A 60 0.57 -5.76 -8.21
C ILE A 60 -0.70 -6.20 -7.48
N ILE A 61 -0.63 -7.37 -6.84
CA ILE A 61 -1.78 -8.07 -6.26
C ILE A 61 -1.55 -8.32 -4.78
N GLY A 62 -2.58 -8.15 -3.96
CA GLY A 62 -2.64 -8.60 -2.57
C GLY A 62 -3.62 -9.76 -2.40
N ILE A 63 -3.29 -10.71 -1.51
CA ILE A 63 -4.17 -11.82 -1.15
C ILE A 63 -5.13 -11.35 -0.03
N VAL A 64 -6.43 -11.50 -0.25
CA VAL A 64 -7.46 -11.16 0.75
C VAL A 64 -7.97 -12.41 1.47
N LYS A 65 -8.21 -13.49 0.71
CA LYS A 65 -8.60 -14.80 1.26
C LYS A 65 -7.71 -15.88 0.67
N GLN A 66 -7.13 -16.70 1.54
CA GLN A 66 -6.35 -17.86 1.13
C GLN A 66 -7.29 -18.99 0.69
N GLY A 67 -6.94 -19.67 -0.40
CA GLY A 67 -7.64 -20.89 -0.84
C GLY A 67 -7.15 -22.14 -0.10
N GLY A 68 -7.66 -23.30 -0.50
CA GLY A 68 -7.33 -24.58 0.15
C GLY A 68 -5.86 -25.03 0.04
N THR A 69 -5.11 -24.58 -0.97
CA THR A 69 -3.68 -24.88 -1.12
C THR A 69 -2.85 -23.62 -0.81
N GLY A 70 -1.87 -23.76 0.08
CA GLY A 70 -0.94 -22.68 0.42
C GLY A 70 -0.05 -22.29 -0.76
N VAL A 71 0.30 -21.00 -0.85
CA VAL A 71 1.21 -20.51 -1.90
C VAL A 71 2.64 -20.60 -1.38
N PRO A 72 3.53 -21.33 -2.07
CA PRO A 72 4.92 -21.46 -1.65
C PRO A 72 5.60 -20.09 -1.63
N GLY A 73 6.39 -19.82 -0.58
CA GLY A 73 7.11 -18.55 -0.40
C GLY A 73 6.30 -17.39 0.19
N LEU A 74 4.97 -17.49 0.24
CA LEU A 74 4.10 -16.46 0.84
C LEU A 74 3.46 -16.95 2.15
N THR A 75 2.80 -18.11 2.12
CA THR A 75 2.01 -18.59 3.29
C THR A 75 2.88 -19.13 4.42
N GLY A 76 4.06 -19.69 4.11
CA GLY A 76 4.90 -20.39 5.09
C GLY A 76 5.75 -19.48 6.00
N ASN A 77 6.05 -18.25 5.58
CA ASN A 77 6.98 -17.38 6.29
C ASN A 77 6.24 -16.22 6.95
N ILE A 78 6.13 -16.25 8.28
CA ILE A 78 5.59 -15.15 9.06
C ILE A 78 6.74 -14.24 9.48
N LEU A 79 6.85 -13.08 8.85
CA LEU A 79 7.84 -12.08 9.21
C LEU A 79 7.35 -11.28 10.44
N PRO A 80 8.15 -11.18 11.53
CA PRO A 80 7.76 -10.39 12.69
C PRO A 80 7.77 -8.89 12.36
N LYS A 81 6.94 -8.12 13.08
CA LYS A 81 6.96 -6.66 12.98
C LYS A 81 8.25 -6.13 13.59
N ARG A 82 9.05 -5.41 12.79
CA ARG A 82 10.34 -4.84 13.22
C ARG A 82 10.22 -3.79 14.33
N LEU A 83 9.14 -3.01 14.33
CA LEU A 83 8.95 -1.89 15.25
C LEU A 83 7.64 -2.05 16.02
N GLY A 84 7.73 -1.88 17.33
CA GLY A 84 6.57 -1.75 18.21
C GLY A 84 5.96 -0.34 18.17
N PRO A 85 4.75 -0.17 18.71
CA PRO A 85 4.17 1.15 18.89
C PRO A 85 5.02 1.98 19.85
N LYS A 86 5.36 3.22 19.46
CA LYS A 86 6.05 4.18 20.33
C LYS A 86 5.13 4.93 21.31
N PRO A 87 3.91 5.37 20.94
CA PRO A 87 3.10 6.18 21.84
C PRO A 87 2.36 5.31 22.86
N ALA A 88 2.33 5.77 24.12
CA ALA A 88 1.74 5.04 25.25
C ALA A 88 0.31 4.55 24.97
N ILE A 89 -0.54 5.39 24.37
CA ILE A 89 -1.92 5.01 24.02
C ILE A 89 -1.97 3.81 23.05
N LYS A 90 -1.05 3.71 22.08
CA LYS A 90 -1.01 2.56 21.15
C LYS A 90 -0.39 1.32 21.80
N ILE A 91 0.54 1.49 22.75
CA ILE A 91 1.09 0.37 23.52
C ILE A 91 -0.01 -0.24 24.39
N ARG A 92 -0.77 0.57 25.14
CA ARG A 92 -1.92 0.11 25.95
C ARG A 92 -2.96 -0.65 25.14
N ARG A 93 -3.26 -0.18 23.92
CA ARG A 93 -4.17 -0.89 23.00
C ARG A 93 -3.62 -2.23 22.52
N LEU A 94 -2.30 -2.36 22.37
CA LEU A 94 -1.67 -3.60 21.96
C LEU A 94 -1.65 -4.62 23.11
N SER A 95 -1.38 -4.16 24.33
CA SER A 95 -1.32 -4.99 25.54
C SER A 95 -2.69 -5.17 26.24
N SER A 96 -3.75 -4.53 25.75
CA SER A 96 -5.07 -4.48 26.41
C SER A 96 -5.01 -4.00 27.88
N SER A 97 -4.08 -3.10 28.19
CA SER A 97 -3.88 -2.59 29.56
C SER A 97 -4.76 -1.36 29.85
N SER A 98 -5.03 -1.13 31.13
CA SER A 98 -5.82 0.00 31.62
C SER A 98 -5.02 1.30 31.58
N GLN A 99 -5.69 2.42 31.88
CA GLN A 99 -5.04 3.73 31.97
C GLN A 99 -4.10 3.84 33.19
N GLU A 100 -4.35 3.05 34.23
CA GLU A 100 -3.58 3.07 35.46
C GLU A 100 -2.29 2.26 35.35
N ASP A 101 -2.21 1.35 34.38
CA ASP A 101 -1.03 0.54 34.15
C ASP A 101 0.12 1.38 33.55
N ASP A 102 1.30 1.21 34.16
CA ASP A 102 2.55 1.78 33.69
C ASP A 102 3.00 1.09 32.39
N VAL A 103 3.29 1.90 31.39
CA VAL A 103 3.56 1.48 30.01
C VAL A 103 5.07 1.39 29.72
N SER A 104 5.89 1.80 30.70
CA SER A 104 7.35 1.80 30.58
C SER A 104 7.98 0.43 30.86
N LYS A 105 7.16 -0.55 31.26
CA LYS A 105 7.55 -1.92 31.61
C LYS A 105 7.27 -2.90 30.48
#